data_AF-A0A9D7WUM8-F1
#
_entry.id   AF-A0A9D7WUM8-F1
#
_cell.length_a   1.000
_cell.length_b   1.000
_cell.length_c   1.000
_cell.angle_alpha   90.00
_cell.angle_beta   90.00
_cell.angle_gamma   90.00
#
_symmetry.space_group_name_H-M   'P 1'
#
loop_
_entity.id
_entity.type
_entity.pdbx_description
1 polymer ?
#
loop_
_entity_poly.entity_id
_entity_poly.type
_entity_poly.pdbx_seq_one_letter_code
_entity_poly.pdbx_strand_id
1 'polypeptide(L)'
;MRTITIAVLALAIFGLSGCGNNQLKEDVAPLGAAMCKFIEIQNNLRAANEEGDSLNIHKYEAEKHQITVEMTILNKEFQDKYGDKISDQEFGKKFKKEMNKALIDCPHLSVEDRERMEAELNE
;
A
#
# COMPACT_ATOMS: atom_id res chain seq x y z
N MET A 1 38.79 10.62 -40.88
CA MET A 1 37.36 10.37 -40.63
C MET A 1 37.20 8.89 -40.38
N ARG A 2 36.91 8.48 -39.14
CA ARG A 2 36.67 7.07 -38.78
C ARG A 2 35.17 6.89 -38.58
N THR A 3 34.56 6.13 -39.47
CA THR A 3 33.16 5.71 -39.41
C THR A 3 33.01 4.72 -38.25
N ILE A 4 32.29 5.11 -37.20
CA ILE A 4 31.94 4.22 -36.10
C ILE A 4 30.51 3.73 -36.36
N THR A 5 30.40 2.49 -36.82
CA THR A 5 29.13 1.79 -36.98
C THR A 5 28.75 1.22 -35.61
N ILE A 6 27.87 1.90 -34.87
CA ILE A 6 27.26 1.33 -33.67
C ILE A 6 26.00 0.58 -34.12
N ALA A 7 26.12 -0.74 -34.25
CA ALA A 7 25.00 -1.64 -34.19
C ALA A 7 24.39 -1.54 -32.79
N VAL A 8 23.30 -0.78 -32.64
CA VAL A 8 22.51 -0.79 -31.41
C VAL A 8 21.82 -2.14 -31.36
N LEU A 9 22.42 -3.02 -30.57
CA LEU A 9 21.95 -4.34 -30.22
C LEU A 9 20.49 -4.24 -29.76
N ALA A 10 19.61 -4.87 -30.53
CA ALA A 10 18.24 -5.15 -30.11
C ALA A 10 18.29 -6.07 -28.89
N LEU A 11 18.18 -5.49 -27.69
CA LEU A 11 17.84 -6.22 -26.48
C LEU A 11 16.34 -6.47 -26.46
N ALA A 12 15.92 -7.42 -27.30
CA ALA A 12 14.64 -8.09 -27.15
C ALA A 12 14.80 -9.21 -26.11
N ILE A 13 14.65 -8.88 -24.82
CA ILE A 13 14.30 -9.88 -23.78
C ILE A 13 13.40 -9.19 -22.73
N PHE A 14 12.12 -9.07 -23.02
CA PHE A 14 11.08 -9.07 -21.98
C PHE A 14 10.09 -10.19 -22.27
N GLY A 15 10.62 -11.41 -22.32
CA GLY A 15 9.85 -12.59 -21.96
C GLY A 15 9.65 -12.59 -20.44
N LEU A 16 8.59 -11.94 -19.96
CA LEU A 16 8.12 -12.08 -18.58
C LEU A 16 6.60 -12.22 -18.57
N SER A 17 6.09 -13.24 -19.25
CA SER A 17 4.71 -13.74 -19.11
C SER A 17 4.47 -14.42 -17.75
N GLY A 18 4.98 -13.83 -16.67
CA GLY A 18 4.90 -14.32 -15.29
C GLY A 18 5.19 -13.29 -14.19
N CYS A 19 5.58 -12.05 -14.50
CA CYS A 19 5.98 -11.04 -13.49
C CYS A 19 4.88 -10.05 -13.06
N GLY A 20 3.66 -10.16 -13.59
CA GLY A 20 2.61 -9.18 -13.27
C GLY A 20 2.08 -9.26 -11.82
N ASN A 21 2.12 -10.44 -11.19
CA ASN A 21 1.48 -10.65 -9.88
C ASN A 21 2.38 -10.25 -8.70
N ASN A 22 3.70 -10.42 -8.82
CA ASN A 22 4.64 -10.03 -7.77
C ASN A 22 4.79 -8.51 -7.67
N GLN A 23 4.70 -7.80 -8.81
CA GLN A 23 4.85 -6.35 -8.81
C GLN A 23 3.71 -5.64 -8.06
N LEU A 24 2.46 -6.06 -8.29
CA LEU A 24 1.32 -5.51 -7.55
C LEU A 24 1.46 -5.73 -6.04
N LYS A 25 1.92 -6.91 -5.62
CA LYS A 25 2.20 -7.20 -4.21
C LYS A 25 3.26 -6.26 -3.63
N GLU A 26 4.36 -6.05 -4.34
CA GLU A 26 5.44 -5.14 -3.92
C GLU A 26 4.97 -3.69 -3.82
N ASP A 27 4.14 -3.24 -4.77
CA ASP A 27 3.60 -1.88 -4.78
C ASP A 27 2.52 -1.65 -3.70
N VAL A 28 1.81 -2.71 -3.30
CA VAL A 28 0.78 -2.68 -2.25
C VAL A 28 1.37 -2.75 -0.85
N ALA A 29 2.51 -3.42 -0.66
CA ALA A 29 3.16 -3.56 0.63
C ALA A 29 3.36 -2.21 1.39
N PRO A 30 3.90 -1.13 0.77
CA PRO A 30 4.04 0.15 1.46
C PRO A 30 2.69 0.80 1.79
N LEU A 31 1.65 0.65 0.96
CA LEU A 31 0.29 1.12 1.27
C LEU A 31 -0.27 0.40 2.50
N GLY A 32 -0.13 -0.92 2.58
CA GLY A 32 -0.55 -1.72 3.72
C GLY A 32 0.19 -1.33 5.01
N ALA A 33 1.51 -1.14 4.94
CA ALA A 33 2.31 -0.71 6.08
C ALA A 33 1.91 0.68 6.60
N ALA A 34 1.75 1.66 5.69
CA ALA A 34 1.33 3.01 6.06
C ALA A 34 -0.08 3.02 6.68
N MET A 35 -1.00 2.22 6.15
CA MET A 35 -2.35 2.11 6.70
C MET A 35 -2.37 1.40 8.06
N CYS A 36 -1.52 0.39 8.29
CA CYS A 36 -1.37 -0.22 9.62
C CYS A 36 -0.89 0.80 10.66
N LYS A 37 0.11 1.62 10.30
CA LYS A 37 0.60 2.71 11.16
C LYS A 37 -0.46 3.77 11.41
N PHE A 38 -1.28 4.09 10.41
CA PHE A 38 -2.41 5.00 10.60
C PHE A 38 -3.43 4.46 11.60
N ILE A 39 -3.75 3.16 11.55
CA ILE A 39 -4.64 2.50 12.52
C ILE A 39 -4.05 2.57 13.93
N GLU A 40 -2.76 2.30 14.09
CA GLU A 40 -2.04 2.42 15.37
C GLU A 40 -2.18 3.84 15.95
N ILE A 41 -1.85 4.86 15.15
CA ILE A 41 -1.93 6.27 15.58
C ILE A 41 -3.36 6.64 15.99
N GLN A 42 -4.37 6.18 15.26
CA GLN A 42 -5.78 6.46 15.59
C GLN A 42 -6.21 5.79 16.89
N ASN A 43 -5.78 4.55 17.14
CA ASN A 43 -6.04 3.84 18.39
C ASN A 43 -5.37 4.55 19.57
N ASN A 44 -4.11 4.96 19.42
CA ASN A 44 -3.37 5.68 20.44
C ASN A 44 -3.95 7.07 20.72
N LEU A 45 -4.37 7.79 19.66
CA LEU A 45 -5.04 9.07 19.79
C LEU A 45 -6.37 8.93 20.55
N ARG A 46 -7.15 7.87 20.28
CA ARG A 46 -8.39 7.60 21.02
C ARG A 46 -8.11 7.38 22.50
N ALA A 47 -7.16 6.51 22.83
CA ALA A 47 -6.77 6.24 24.22
C ALA A 47 -6.29 7.51 24.94
N ALA A 48 -5.42 8.31 24.31
CA ALA A 48 -4.94 9.57 24.89
C ALA A 48 -6.07 10.59 25.15
N ASN A 49 -7.07 10.65 24.27
CA ASN A 49 -8.26 11.48 24.48
C ASN A 49 -9.11 11.00 25.67
N GLU A 50 -9.29 9.69 25.82
CA GLU A 50 -10.02 9.09 26.95
C GLU A 50 -9.32 9.37 28.29
N GLU A 51 -7.98 9.39 28.29
CA GLU A 51 -7.16 9.65 29.48
C GLU A 51 -6.93 11.16 29.76
N GLY A 52 -7.26 12.04 28.81
CA GLY A 52 -6.98 13.47 28.91
C GLY A 52 -5.48 13.83 28.81
N ASP A 53 -4.67 12.97 28.18
CA ASP A 53 -3.22 13.16 28.04
C ASP A 53 -2.89 14.12 26.88
N SER A 54 -3.00 15.42 27.17
CA SER A 54 -2.77 16.49 26.18
C SER A 54 -1.41 16.43 25.47
N LEU A 55 -0.35 15.94 26.11
CA LEU A 55 0.97 15.82 25.48
C LEU A 55 0.95 14.78 24.37
N ASN A 56 0.40 13.60 24.67
CA ASN A 56 0.31 12.52 23.70
C ASN A 56 -0.75 12.80 22.63
N ILE A 57 -1.84 13.51 22.94
CA ILE A 57 -2.81 13.97 21.94
C ILE A 57 -2.11 14.79 20.85
N HIS A 58 -1.35 15.84 21.23
CA HIS A 58 -0.66 16.67 20.25
C HIS A 58 0.41 15.91 19.45
N LYS A 59 1.12 14.98 20.11
CA LYS A 59 2.07 14.10 19.43
C LYS A 59 1.37 13.25 18.36
N TYR A 60 0.29 12.55 18.73
CA TYR A 60 -0.43 11.67 17.81
C TYR A 60 -1.16 12.44 16.70
N GLU A 61 -1.62 13.66 16.94
CA GLU A 61 -2.15 14.55 15.90
C GLU A 61 -1.08 14.90 14.85
N ALA A 62 0.14 15.22 15.29
CA ALA A 62 1.26 15.51 14.40
C ALA A 62 1.69 14.26 13.59
N GLU A 63 1.80 13.10 14.25
CA GLU A 63 2.10 11.83 13.59
C GLU A 63 1.00 11.44 12.59
N LYS A 64 -0.27 11.64 12.94
CA LYS A 64 -1.43 11.43 12.07
C LYS A 64 -1.35 12.31 10.82
N HIS A 65 -0.98 13.58 10.98
CA HIS A 65 -0.79 14.47 9.84
C HIS A 65 0.31 13.96 8.91
N GLN A 66 1.48 13.60 9.47
CA GLN A 66 2.60 13.10 8.68
C GLN A 66 2.25 11.82 7.91
N ILE A 67 1.64 10.83 8.55
CA ILE A 67 1.26 9.58 7.87
C ILE A 67 0.17 9.81 6.81
N THR A 68 -0.72 10.80 7.01
CA THR A 68 -1.73 11.18 5.99
C THR A 68 -1.05 11.73 4.74
N VAL A 69 0.01 12.54 4.90
CA VAL A 69 0.81 13.05 3.78
C VAL A 69 1.50 11.89 3.06
N GLU A 70 2.13 10.96 3.80
CA GLU A 70 2.79 9.79 3.23
C GLU A 70 1.81 8.90 2.44
N MET A 71 0.65 8.57 3.03
CA MET A 71 -0.40 7.80 2.36
C MET A 71 -0.92 8.52 1.11
N THR A 72 -1.00 9.85 1.12
CA THR A 72 -1.41 10.63 -0.06
C THR A 72 -0.40 10.49 -1.19
N ILE A 73 0.90 10.55 -0.87
CA ILE A 73 1.98 10.35 -1.85
C ILE A 73 1.93 8.93 -2.41
N LEU A 74 1.88 7.92 -1.54
CA LEU A 74 1.81 6.51 -1.96
C LEU A 74 0.58 6.23 -2.82
N ASN A 75 -0.58 6.76 -2.44
CA ASN A 75 -1.79 6.61 -3.23
C ASN A 75 -1.67 7.31 -4.59
N LYS A 76 -1.03 8.48 -4.66
CA LYS A 76 -0.77 9.17 -5.91
C LYS A 76 0.18 8.36 -6.82
N GLU A 77 1.27 7.84 -6.28
CA GLU A 77 2.21 6.99 -7.02
C GLU A 77 1.51 5.72 -7.55
N PHE A 78 0.68 5.10 -6.73
CA PHE A 78 -0.12 3.94 -7.13
C PHE A 78 -1.12 4.30 -8.24
N GLN A 79 -1.81 5.43 -8.13
CA GLN A 79 -2.73 5.93 -9.16
C GLN A 79 -2.01 6.29 -10.46
N ASP A 80 -0.84 6.92 -10.39
CA ASP A 80 -0.06 7.27 -11.58
C ASP A 80 0.41 5.99 -12.32
N LYS A 81 0.63 4.88 -11.59
CA LYS A 81 1.03 3.57 -12.15
C LYS A 81 -0.13 2.70 -12.64
N TYR A 82 -1.25 2.71 -11.92
CA TYR A 82 -2.37 1.79 -12.12
C TYR A 82 -3.70 2.46 -12.45
N GLY A 83 -3.71 3.78 -12.66
CA GLY A 83 -4.91 4.62 -12.85
C GLY A 83 -5.84 4.09 -13.93
N ASP A 84 -5.29 3.69 -15.07
CA ASP A 84 -6.06 3.14 -16.18
C ASP A 84 -6.70 1.78 -15.87
N LYS A 85 -6.22 1.08 -14.84
CA LYS A 85 -6.75 -0.20 -14.38
C LYS A 85 -7.81 -0.05 -13.28
N ILE A 86 -8.08 1.16 -12.78
CA ILE A 86 -9.06 1.38 -11.71
C ILE A 86 -10.48 0.99 -12.16
N SER A 87 -10.79 1.09 -13.46
CA SER A 87 -12.06 0.64 -14.02
C SER A 87 -12.13 -0.88 -14.28
N ASP A 88 -11.02 -1.60 -14.13
CA ASP A 88 -10.96 -3.05 -14.34
C ASP A 88 -11.35 -3.79 -13.05
N GLN A 89 -12.45 -4.55 -13.14
CA GLN A 89 -12.99 -5.29 -12.00
C GLN A 89 -12.07 -6.43 -11.54
N GLU A 90 -11.37 -7.11 -12.45
CA GLU A 90 -10.42 -8.16 -12.09
C GLU A 90 -9.18 -7.58 -11.39
N PHE A 91 -8.70 -6.43 -11.86
CA PHE A 91 -7.63 -5.70 -11.19
C PHE A 91 -8.05 -5.29 -9.78
N GLY A 92 -9.26 -4.74 -9.62
CA GLY A 92 -9.80 -4.37 -8.31
C GLY A 92 -9.84 -5.55 -7.32
N LYS A 93 -10.24 -6.75 -7.79
CA LYS A 93 -10.20 -7.97 -6.96
C LYS A 93 -8.77 -8.36 -6.55
N LYS A 94 -7.81 -8.30 -7.48
CA LYS A 94 -6.40 -8.60 -7.20
C LYS A 94 -5.80 -7.60 -6.22
N PHE A 95 -6.04 -6.31 -6.43
CA PHE A 95 -5.60 -5.25 -5.54
C PHE A 95 -6.15 -5.46 -4.13
N LYS A 96 -7.47 -5.68 -3.99
CA LYS A 96 -8.09 -5.97 -2.69
C LYS A 96 -7.46 -7.17 -2.00
N LYS A 97 -7.23 -8.26 -2.74
CA LYS A 97 -6.58 -9.46 -2.22
C LYS A 97 -5.16 -9.19 -1.70
N GLU A 98 -4.35 -8.45 -2.45
CA GLU A 98 -2.99 -8.09 -2.00
C GLU A 98 -3.00 -7.10 -0.84
N MET A 99 -3.94 -6.15 -0.80
CA MET A 99 -4.12 -5.23 0.33
C MET A 99 -4.50 -5.98 1.61
N ASN A 100 -5.49 -6.89 1.53
CA ASN A 100 -5.88 -7.72 2.68
C ASN A 100 -4.69 -8.53 3.21
N LYS A 101 -3.89 -9.15 2.32
CA LYS A 101 -2.65 -9.84 2.72
C LYS A 101 -1.64 -8.91 3.38
N ALA A 102 -1.48 -7.69 2.89
CA ALA A 102 -0.53 -6.73 3.45
C ALA A 102 -0.97 -6.21 4.84
N LEU A 103 -2.27 -6.26 5.15
CA LEU A 103 -2.83 -5.75 6.39
C LEU A 103 -3.13 -6.82 7.43
N ILE A 104 -3.30 -8.08 7.02
CA ILE A 104 -3.79 -9.10 7.93
C ILE A 104 -2.86 -9.28 9.12
N ASP A 105 -1.55 -9.13 8.95
CA ASP A 105 -0.59 -9.24 10.06
C ASP A 105 -0.47 -7.95 10.91
N CYS A 106 -1.23 -6.89 10.60
CA CYS A 106 -1.20 -5.63 11.35
C CYS A 106 -1.69 -5.84 12.80
N PRO A 107 -0.86 -5.62 13.83
CA PRO A 107 -1.24 -5.90 15.23
C PRO A 107 -2.41 -5.06 15.74
N HIS A 108 -2.58 -3.86 15.16
CA HIS A 108 -3.56 -2.87 15.59
C HIS A 108 -4.87 -2.96 14.82
N LEU A 109 -4.97 -3.87 13.85
CA LEU A 109 -6.21 -4.14 13.12
C LEU A 109 -7.26 -4.70 14.08
N SER A 110 -8.51 -4.22 13.96
CA SER A 110 -9.60 -4.74 14.78
C SER A 110 -9.83 -6.23 14.51
N VAL A 111 -10.35 -6.95 15.51
CA VAL A 111 -10.69 -8.38 15.36
C VAL A 111 -11.69 -8.58 14.23
N GLU A 112 -12.73 -7.74 14.17
CA GLU A 112 -13.76 -7.79 13.12
C GLU A 112 -13.18 -7.56 11.72
N ASP A 113 -12.31 -6.55 11.55
CA ASP A 113 -11.68 -6.30 10.26
C ASP A 113 -10.77 -7.45 9.84
N ARG A 114 -10.02 -8.03 10.78
CA ARG A 114 -9.17 -9.20 10.54
C ARG A 114 -9.99 -10.41 10.09
N GLU A 115 -11.02 -10.76 10.84
CA GLU A 115 -11.91 -11.89 10.52
C GLU A 115 -12.56 -11.72 9.15
N ARG A 116 -13.03 -10.50 8.83
CA ARG A 116 -13.57 -10.18 7.52
C ARG A 116 -12.53 -10.34 6.41
N MET A 117 -11.31 -9.82 6.60
CA MET A 117 -10.23 -9.95 5.62
C MET A 117 -9.80 -11.41 5.43
N GLU A 118 -9.72 -12.19 6.49
CA GLU A 118 -9.42 -13.64 6.45
C GLU A 118 -10.50 -14.41 5.68
N ALA A 119 -11.78 -14.13 5.93
CA ALA A 119 -12.87 -14.75 5.19
C ALA A 119 -12.76 -14.45 3.68
N GLU A 120 -12.56 -13.18 3.31
CA GLU A 120 -12.41 -12.76 1.91
C GLU A 120 -11.17 -13.36 1.20
N LEU A 121 -10.13 -13.72 1.94
CA LEU A 121 -8.92 -14.35 1.37
C LEU A 121 -9.11 -15.85 1.07
N ASN A 122 -10.05 -16.49 1.77
CA ASN A 122 -10.37 -17.91 1.68
C ASN A 122 -11.52 -18.23 0.70
N GLU A 123 -12.20 -17.20 0.17
CA GLU A 123 -13.14 -17.27 -0.97
C GLU A 123 -12.41 -17.29 -2.33
#